data_AF-A0A2E0SRL9-F1
#
_entry.id   AF-A0A2E0SRL9-F1
#
_cell.length_a   1.000
_cell.length_b   1.000
_cell.length_c   1.000
_cell.angle_alpha   90.00
_cell.angle_beta   90.00
_cell.angle_gamma   90.00
#
_symmetry.space_group_name_H-M   'P 1'
#
loop_
_entity.id
_entity.type
_entity.pdbx_description
1 polymer ?
#
loop_
_entity_poly.entity_id
_entity_poly.type
_entity_poly.pdbx_seq_one_letter_code
_entity_poly.pdbx_strand_id
1 'polypeptide(L)'
;MSHTSMWTFEWTREGAAIASRSRRTLDEERQRFIARRDEEAGAAALADELERRLGELRDELPVARKRVASLRAAYAPALVEAIAENPDRADDELESVAQQLESTRATVASSRVTAVVDALRDARGTLGRAASLLAAIEQRRTELAAADAGLETLRGEIEEDLRAARTVRDAPPDPDSGDAVGRAIAALESALAAARETTGARRDPVAALDALVDASAALDVSVAAARNQQQRLEGARGALAGALLSARTQIAAARELIGSRRSGVSARTRLAEAERQLLLAENEADPVEALDAARRAQTHARDADALARYRG
;
A
#
# COMPACT_ATOMS: atom_id res chain seq x y z
N MET A 1 -95.65 -3.07 -34.58
CA MET A 1 -95.09 -3.37 -33.25
C MET A 1 -93.75 -2.65 -33.08
N SER A 2 -93.60 -1.35 -33.42
CA SER A 2 -92.23 -0.91 -33.81
C SER A 2 -91.83 0.57 -33.69
N HIS A 3 -92.57 1.49 -33.04
CA HIS A 3 -92.07 2.86 -32.85
C HIS A 3 -91.88 3.25 -31.37
N THR A 4 -92.81 2.87 -30.50
CA THR A 4 -92.71 3.14 -29.05
C THR A 4 -91.60 2.32 -28.38
N SER A 5 -91.40 1.06 -28.78
CA SER A 5 -90.33 0.19 -28.26
C SER A 5 -88.93 0.60 -28.72
N MET A 6 -88.82 1.25 -29.89
CA MET A 6 -87.54 1.75 -30.42
C MET A 6 -87.07 2.98 -29.64
N TRP A 7 -87.99 3.90 -29.33
CA TRP A 7 -87.70 5.10 -28.53
C TRP A 7 -87.33 4.77 -27.07
N THR A 8 -87.97 3.76 -26.45
CA THR A 8 -87.59 3.28 -25.12
C THR A 8 -86.25 2.53 -25.13
N PHE A 9 -85.93 1.80 -26.20
CA PHE A 9 -84.65 1.10 -26.35
C PHE A 9 -83.48 2.07 -26.57
N GLU A 10 -83.69 3.13 -27.34
CA GLU A 10 -82.68 4.17 -27.58
C GLU A 10 -82.39 4.99 -26.32
N TRP A 11 -83.44 5.39 -25.59
CA TRP A 11 -83.32 6.14 -24.34
C TRP A 11 -82.66 5.33 -23.20
N THR A 12 -82.94 4.04 -23.11
CA THR A 12 -82.29 3.13 -22.15
C THR A 12 -80.81 2.88 -22.51
N ARG A 13 -80.47 2.83 -23.80
CA ARG A 13 -79.08 2.69 -24.28
C ARG A 13 -78.26 3.96 -24.04
N GLU A 14 -78.84 5.13 -24.25
CA GLU A 14 -78.26 6.45 -23.95
C GLU A 14 -78.00 6.59 -22.44
N GLY A 15 -79.00 6.27 -21.61
CA GLY A 15 -78.88 6.29 -20.15
C GLY A 15 -77.82 5.31 -19.62
N ALA A 16 -77.75 4.10 -20.19
CA ALA A 16 -76.70 3.12 -19.87
C ALA A 16 -75.30 3.59 -20.30
N ALA A 17 -75.19 4.29 -21.43
CA ALA A 17 -73.93 4.87 -21.92
C ALA A 17 -73.46 6.04 -21.05
N ILE A 18 -74.37 6.88 -20.55
CA ILE A 18 -74.07 7.96 -19.60
C ILE A 18 -73.65 7.39 -18.25
N ALA A 19 -74.39 6.41 -17.71
CA ALA A 19 -74.05 5.75 -16.45
C ALA A 19 -72.70 5.01 -16.52
N SER A 20 -72.39 4.41 -17.66
CA SER A 20 -71.11 3.72 -17.88
C SER A 20 -69.93 4.69 -18.04
N ARG A 21 -70.12 5.85 -18.69
CA ARG A 21 -69.12 6.92 -18.72
C ARG A 21 -68.88 7.50 -17.33
N SER A 22 -69.95 7.81 -16.60
CA SER A 22 -69.85 8.38 -15.24
C SER A 22 -69.15 7.43 -14.26
N ARG A 23 -69.43 6.12 -14.31
CA ARG A 23 -68.67 5.11 -13.54
C ARG A 23 -67.19 5.08 -13.88
N ARG A 24 -66.83 5.16 -15.17
CA ARG A 24 -65.43 5.13 -15.60
C ARG A 24 -64.66 6.33 -15.04
N THR A 25 -65.26 7.53 -15.12
CA THR A 25 -64.68 8.75 -14.55
C THR A 25 -64.56 8.68 -13.02
N LEU A 26 -65.55 8.13 -12.31
CA LEU A 26 -65.47 7.94 -10.86
C LEU A 26 -64.38 6.94 -10.45
N ASP A 27 -64.21 5.86 -11.21
CA ASP A 27 -63.17 4.86 -10.94
C ASP A 27 -61.78 5.43 -11.24
N GLU A 28 -61.62 6.21 -12.31
CA GLU A 28 -60.39 6.95 -12.62
C GLU A 28 -60.03 7.96 -11.52
N GLU A 29 -60.99 8.75 -11.03
CA GLU A 29 -60.76 9.69 -9.92
C GLU A 29 -60.46 8.96 -8.61
N ARG A 30 -61.11 7.82 -8.34
CA ARG A 30 -60.81 6.97 -7.17
C ARG A 30 -59.38 6.44 -7.22
N GLN A 31 -58.93 5.93 -8.38
CA GLN A 31 -57.55 5.46 -8.54
C GLN A 31 -56.54 6.60 -8.37
N ARG A 32 -56.82 7.78 -8.93
CA ARG A 32 -55.99 8.99 -8.73
C ARG A 32 -55.93 9.45 -7.27
N PHE A 33 -57.01 9.23 -6.50
CA PHE A 33 -57.04 9.55 -5.07
C PHE A 33 -56.21 8.55 -4.26
N ILE A 34 -56.38 7.24 -4.51
CA ILE A 34 -55.61 6.18 -3.84
C ILE A 34 -54.10 6.38 -4.10
N ALA A 35 -53.70 6.59 -5.36
CA ALA A 35 -52.31 6.82 -5.72
C ALA A 35 -51.71 8.04 -4.99
N ARG A 36 -52.45 9.16 -4.91
CA ARG A 36 -52.01 10.34 -4.15
C ARG A 36 -51.86 10.06 -2.65
N ARG A 37 -52.80 9.31 -2.06
CA ARG A 37 -52.73 8.94 -0.64
C ARG A 37 -51.55 8.03 -0.31
N ASP A 38 -51.19 7.13 -1.22
CA ASP A 38 -50.03 6.25 -1.07
C ASP A 38 -48.71 7.03 -1.17
N GLU A 39 -48.63 7.99 -2.11
CA GLU A 39 -47.50 8.92 -2.22
C GLU A 39 -47.36 9.82 -0.99
N GLU A 40 -48.46 10.37 -0.47
CA GLU A 40 -48.49 11.17 0.76
C GLU A 40 -48.05 10.37 1.98
N ALA A 41 -48.54 9.14 2.12
CA ALA A 41 -48.14 8.25 3.21
C ALA A 41 -46.65 7.88 3.12
N GLY A 42 -46.12 7.62 1.92
CA GLY A 42 -44.70 7.39 1.69
C GLY A 42 -43.84 8.61 2.01
N ALA A 43 -44.30 9.82 1.65
CA ALA A 43 -43.61 11.07 1.98
C ALA A 43 -43.57 11.34 3.49
N ALA A 44 -44.67 11.11 4.22
CA ALA A 44 -44.71 11.25 5.67
C ALA A 44 -43.74 10.27 6.36
N ALA A 45 -43.76 8.99 5.97
CA ALA A 45 -42.83 8.00 6.51
C ALA A 45 -41.36 8.34 6.23
N LEU A 46 -41.05 8.88 5.04
CA LEU A 46 -39.71 9.36 4.72
C LEU A 46 -39.32 10.57 5.58
N ALA A 47 -40.23 11.53 5.80
CA ALA A 47 -39.98 12.67 6.66
C ALA A 47 -39.65 12.25 8.10
N ASP A 48 -40.47 11.38 8.69
CA ASP A 48 -40.26 10.85 10.05
C ASP A 48 -38.87 10.16 10.18
N GLU A 49 -38.49 9.38 9.17
CA GLU A 49 -37.18 8.72 9.11
C GLU A 49 -36.02 9.73 9.03
N LEU A 50 -36.16 10.78 8.21
CA LEU A 50 -35.15 11.83 8.08
C LEU A 50 -35.02 12.66 9.36
N GLU A 51 -36.12 12.92 10.07
CA GLU A 51 -36.12 13.62 11.36
C GLU A 51 -35.42 12.81 12.45
N ARG A 52 -35.72 11.51 12.53
CA ARG A 52 -35.01 10.59 13.43
C ARG A 52 -33.51 10.61 13.13
N ARG A 53 -33.14 10.48 11.86
CA ARG A 53 -31.73 10.48 11.43
C ARG A 53 -31.02 11.81 11.69
N LEU A 54 -31.70 12.93 11.50
CA LEU A 54 -31.21 14.26 11.85
C LEU A 54 -30.92 14.37 13.35
N GLY A 55 -31.80 13.86 14.21
CA GLY A 55 -31.59 13.79 15.66
C GLY A 55 -30.34 12.99 16.03
N GLU A 56 -30.18 11.78 15.47
CA GLU A 56 -29.00 10.93 15.69
C GLU A 56 -27.69 11.64 15.34
N LEU A 57 -27.62 12.27 14.16
CA LEU A 57 -26.40 12.94 13.71
C LEU A 57 -26.10 14.22 14.53
N ARG A 58 -27.14 14.91 15.03
CA ARG A 58 -26.97 16.03 15.97
C ARG A 58 -26.40 15.58 17.30
N ASP A 59 -26.82 14.43 17.81
CA ASP A 59 -26.28 13.86 19.05
C ASP A 59 -24.83 13.37 18.88
N GLU A 60 -24.43 12.96 17.66
CA GLU A 60 -23.05 12.59 17.33
C GLU A 60 -22.11 13.80 17.21
N LEU A 61 -22.63 14.97 16.83
CA LEU A 61 -21.84 16.16 16.51
C LEU A 61 -20.90 16.62 17.66
N PRO A 62 -21.33 16.71 18.94
CA PRO A 62 -20.43 17.05 20.04
C PRO A 62 -19.30 16.04 20.24
N VAL A 63 -19.55 14.76 19.96
CA VAL A 63 -18.54 13.69 20.03
C VAL A 63 -17.52 13.87 18.90
N ALA A 64 -17.98 14.16 17.68
CA ALA A 64 -17.12 14.45 16.54
C ALA A 64 -16.22 15.68 16.78
N ARG A 65 -16.78 16.79 17.32
CA ARG A 65 -16.02 17.99 17.70
C ARG A 65 -14.91 17.65 18.72
N LYS A 66 -15.24 16.88 19.76
CA LYS A 66 -14.26 16.41 20.76
C LYS A 66 -13.17 15.54 20.14
N ARG A 67 -13.53 14.62 19.23
CA ARG A 67 -12.56 13.76 18.52
C ARG A 67 -11.58 14.59 17.71
N VAL A 68 -12.06 15.54 16.90
CA VAL A 68 -11.17 16.43 16.11
C VAL A 68 -10.24 17.22 17.03
N ALA A 69 -10.74 17.74 18.16
CA ALA A 69 -9.90 18.44 19.13
C ALA A 69 -8.81 17.54 19.73
N SER A 70 -9.15 16.31 20.12
CA SER A 70 -8.16 15.32 20.59
C SER A 70 -7.14 14.96 19.52
N LEU A 71 -7.57 14.76 18.27
CA LEU A 71 -6.67 14.48 17.16
C LEU A 71 -5.71 15.65 16.89
N ARG A 72 -6.20 16.91 16.91
CA ARG A 72 -5.37 18.11 16.76
C ARG A 72 -4.35 18.29 17.89
N ALA A 73 -4.70 17.86 19.11
CA ALA A 73 -3.78 17.92 20.25
C ALA A 73 -2.68 16.85 20.16
N ALA A 74 -3.04 15.65 19.71
CA ALA A 74 -2.13 14.51 19.62
C ALA A 74 -1.23 14.56 18.38
N TYR A 75 -1.78 14.82 17.19
CA TYR A 75 -1.10 14.61 15.91
C TYR A 75 -0.69 15.90 15.19
N ALA A 76 0.26 15.76 14.27
CA ALA A 76 0.72 16.84 13.42
C ALA A 76 -0.45 17.46 12.61
N PRO A 77 -0.47 18.79 12.39
CA PRO A 77 -1.59 19.46 11.70
C PRO A 77 -1.93 18.87 10.33
N ALA A 78 -0.91 18.53 9.53
CA ALA A 78 -1.07 17.95 8.20
C ALA A 78 -1.87 16.64 8.21
N LEU A 79 -1.87 15.90 9.31
CA LEU A 79 -2.60 14.63 9.43
C LEU A 79 -4.09 14.83 9.74
N VAL A 80 -4.50 16.01 10.21
CA VAL A 80 -5.87 16.27 10.70
C VAL A 80 -6.58 17.33 9.85
N GLU A 81 -5.84 18.12 9.06
CA GLU A 81 -6.36 19.23 8.24
C GLU A 81 -7.58 18.84 7.40
N ALA A 82 -7.53 17.69 6.73
CA ALA A 82 -8.60 17.22 5.85
C ALA A 82 -9.95 16.98 6.56
N ILE A 83 -9.95 16.73 7.87
CA ILE A 83 -11.18 16.50 8.67
C ILE A 83 -11.48 17.64 9.64
N ALA A 84 -10.64 18.68 9.63
CA ALA A 84 -10.58 19.70 10.66
C ALA A 84 -11.87 20.54 10.76
N GLU A 85 -12.51 20.75 9.61
CA GLU A 85 -13.75 21.53 9.46
C GLU A 85 -15.00 20.64 9.30
N ASN A 86 -14.83 19.31 9.24
CA ASN A 86 -15.95 18.39 9.02
C ASN A 86 -17.08 18.54 10.04
N PRO A 87 -16.83 18.78 11.34
CA PRO A 87 -17.91 19.01 12.29
C PRO A 87 -18.73 20.27 11.94
N ASP A 88 -18.07 21.39 11.61
CA ASP A 88 -18.78 22.63 11.31
C ASP A 88 -19.59 22.50 10.00
N ARG A 89 -18.98 21.89 8.96
CA ARG A 89 -19.69 21.59 7.70
C ARG A 89 -20.86 20.63 7.89
N ALA A 90 -20.74 19.64 8.77
CA ALA A 90 -21.84 18.74 9.08
C ALA A 90 -22.96 19.47 9.82
N ASP A 91 -22.64 20.38 10.74
CA ASP A 91 -23.61 21.22 11.44
C ASP A 91 -24.44 22.06 10.46
N ASP A 92 -23.76 22.73 9.51
CA ASP A 92 -24.41 23.54 8.47
C ASP A 92 -25.39 22.70 7.61
N GLU A 93 -24.98 21.49 7.20
CA GLU A 93 -25.83 20.57 6.42
C GLU A 93 -27.02 20.05 7.25
N LEU A 94 -26.83 19.79 8.56
CA LEU A 94 -27.91 19.38 9.47
C LEU A 94 -28.88 20.54 9.73
N GLU A 95 -28.41 21.78 9.84
CA GLU A 95 -29.25 22.96 9.94
C GLU A 95 -30.08 23.16 8.66
N SER A 96 -29.46 23.03 7.48
CA SER A 96 -30.16 23.10 6.20
C SER A 96 -31.27 22.04 6.09
N VAL A 97 -30.99 20.79 6.49
CA VAL A 97 -32.02 19.73 6.50
C VAL A 97 -33.15 20.05 7.46
N ALA A 98 -32.86 20.58 8.65
CA ALA A 98 -33.90 20.94 9.62
C ALA A 98 -34.84 22.01 9.07
N GLN A 99 -34.30 23.04 8.41
CA GLN A 99 -35.08 24.08 7.74
C GLN A 99 -35.92 23.50 6.59
N GLN A 100 -35.34 22.59 5.80
CA GLN A 100 -36.03 21.95 4.68
C GLN A 100 -37.19 21.06 5.15
N LEU A 101 -37.00 20.24 6.20
CA LEU A 101 -38.04 19.41 6.78
C LEU A 101 -39.20 20.24 7.36
N GLU A 102 -38.89 21.35 8.05
CA GLU A 102 -39.92 22.25 8.57
C GLU A 102 -40.73 22.93 7.44
N SER A 103 -40.06 23.39 6.39
CA SER A 103 -40.74 23.97 5.21
C SER A 103 -41.61 22.95 4.46
N THR A 104 -41.19 21.68 4.47
CA THR A 104 -41.90 20.58 3.82
C THR A 104 -43.19 20.27 4.57
N ARG A 105 -43.16 20.24 5.91
CA ARG A 105 -44.37 20.09 6.76
C ARG A 105 -45.40 21.18 6.49
N ALA A 106 -44.98 22.43 6.31
CA ALA A 106 -45.87 23.54 5.96
C ALA A 106 -46.50 23.38 4.55
N THR A 107 -45.80 22.73 3.62
CA THR A 107 -46.19 22.59 2.21
C THR A 107 -47.10 21.38 1.97
N VAL A 108 -47.00 20.32 2.79
CA VAL A 108 -47.89 19.14 2.75
C VAL A 108 -49.37 19.53 2.89
N ALA A 109 -49.67 20.63 3.58
CA ALA A 109 -51.03 21.16 3.71
C ALA A 109 -51.62 21.76 2.40
N SER A 110 -50.82 21.95 1.34
CA SER A 110 -51.17 22.72 0.13
C SER A 110 -51.33 21.93 -1.18
N SER A 111 -51.43 20.60 -1.12
CA SER A 111 -51.70 19.69 -2.27
C SER A 111 -50.60 19.58 -3.35
N ARG A 112 -49.32 19.87 -3.03
CA ARG A 112 -48.17 19.70 -3.95
C ARG A 112 -47.24 18.53 -3.57
N VAL A 113 -47.77 17.31 -3.62
CA VAL A 113 -47.08 16.09 -3.16
C VAL A 113 -45.75 15.82 -3.88
N THR A 114 -45.65 16.07 -5.19
CA THR A 114 -44.40 15.84 -5.96
C THR A 114 -43.24 16.74 -5.48
N ALA A 115 -43.51 18.02 -5.22
CA ALA A 115 -42.50 18.96 -4.73
C ALA A 115 -42.01 18.60 -3.31
N VAL A 116 -42.89 18.05 -2.48
CA VAL A 116 -42.55 17.51 -1.15
C VAL A 116 -41.61 16.31 -1.28
N VAL A 117 -41.91 15.36 -2.17
CA VAL A 117 -41.07 14.17 -2.35
C VAL A 117 -39.67 14.52 -2.84
N ASP A 118 -39.54 15.46 -3.78
CA ASP A 118 -38.23 15.89 -4.27
C ASP A 118 -37.43 16.62 -3.19
N ALA A 119 -38.06 17.50 -2.40
CA ALA A 119 -37.42 18.13 -1.25
C ALA A 119 -36.94 17.11 -0.19
N LEU A 120 -37.71 16.05 0.07
CA LEU A 120 -37.30 14.98 0.99
C LEU A 120 -36.12 14.16 0.45
N ARG A 121 -36.04 13.95 -0.87
CA ARG A 121 -34.88 13.30 -1.51
C ARG A 121 -33.61 14.15 -1.38
N ASP A 122 -33.73 15.45 -1.59
CA ASP A 122 -32.62 16.40 -1.42
C ASP A 122 -32.15 16.45 0.04
N ALA A 123 -33.08 16.49 1.00
CA ALA A 123 -32.78 16.41 2.42
C ALA A 123 -32.06 15.10 2.78
N ARG A 124 -32.51 13.96 2.22
CA ARG A 124 -31.82 12.66 2.39
C ARG A 124 -30.39 12.68 1.87
N GLY A 125 -30.17 13.24 0.67
CA GLY A 125 -28.83 13.38 0.11
C GLY A 125 -27.92 14.22 1.00
N THR A 126 -28.47 15.30 1.55
CA THR A 126 -27.78 16.22 2.46
C THR A 126 -27.42 15.56 3.80
N LEU A 127 -28.36 14.82 4.42
CA LEU A 127 -28.05 14.00 5.60
C LEU A 127 -26.98 12.94 5.31
N GLY A 128 -26.98 12.38 4.10
CA GLY A 128 -25.93 11.47 3.64
C GLY A 128 -24.55 12.13 3.66
N ARG A 129 -24.43 13.36 3.16
CA ARG A 129 -23.18 14.13 3.21
C ARG A 129 -22.74 14.43 4.64
N ALA A 130 -23.65 14.89 5.49
CA ALA A 130 -23.35 15.13 6.92
C ALA A 130 -22.84 13.85 7.61
N ALA A 131 -23.52 12.71 7.39
CA ALA A 131 -23.09 11.42 7.92
C ALA A 131 -21.69 11.01 7.42
N SER A 132 -21.40 11.21 6.13
CA SER A 132 -20.06 10.92 5.57
C SER A 132 -18.96 11.80 6.16
N LEU A 133 -19.23 13.09 6.43
CA LEU A 133 -18.29 14.01 7.08
C LEU A 133 -17.94 13.55 8.49
N LEU A 134 -18.95 13.13 9.28
CA LEU A 134 -18.75 12.61 10.64
C LEU A 134 -18.03 11.25 10.62
N ALA A 135 -18.39 10.36 9.69
CA ALA A 135 -17.74 9.05 9.54
C ALA A 135 -16.25 9.18 9.17
N ALA A 136 -15.89 10.15 8.32
CA ALA A 136 -14.50 10.40 7.95
C ALA A 136 -13.61 10.74 9.17
N ILE A 137 -14.16 11.40 10.20
CA ILE A 137 -13.43 11.70 11.44
C ILE A 137 -13.10 10.41 12.20
N GLU A 138 -14.06 9.49 12.30
CA GLU A 138 -13.87 8.22 13.00
C GLU A 138 -12.93 7.28 12.25
N GLN A 139 -13.03 7.25 10.92
CA GLN A 139 -12.09 6.55 10.07
C GLN A 139 -10.67 7.09 10.28
N ARG A 140 -10.48 8.41 10.22
CA ARG A 140 -9.17 9.04 10.40
C ARG A 140 -8.58 8.76 11.79
N ARG A 141 -9.41 8.76 12.82
CA ARG A 141 -9.01 8.37 14.19
C ARG A 141 -8.47 6.93 14.21
N THR A 142 -9.15 6.02 13.54
CA THR A 142 -8.77 4.60 13.49
C THR A 142 -7.49 4.39 12.70
N GLU A 143 -7.33 5.06 11.56
CA GLU A 143 -6.10 5.04 10.74
C GLU A 143 -4.88 5.53 11.54
N LEU A 144 -5.00 6.65 12.25
CA LEU A 144 -3.91 7.20 13.04
C LEU A 144 -3.55 6.32 14.25
N ALA A 145 -4.55 5.72 14.90
CA ALA A 145 -4.31 4.75 15.97
C ALA A 145 -3.63 3.48 15.45
N ALA A 146 -3.99 3.01 14.26
CA ALA A 146 -3.33 1.89 13.61
C ALA A 146 -1.88 2.22 13.23
N ALA A 147 -1.60 3.44 12.76
CA ALA A 147 -0.24 3.90 12.49
C ALA A 147 0.61 3.92 13.77
N ASP A 148 0.08 4.40 14.90
CA ASP A 148 0.79 4.34 16.18
C ASP A 148 1.09 2.90 16.61
N ALA A 149 0.11 2.00 16.49
CA ALA A 149 0.30 0.60 16.85
C ALA A 149 1.33 -0.08 15.94
N GLY A 150 1.30 0.20 14.64
CA GLY A 150 2.29 -0.27 13.69
C GLY A 150 3.70 0.23 14.01
N LEU A 151 3.82 1.49 14.43
CA LEU A 151 5.10 2.08 14.82
C LEU A 151 5.70 1.37 16.03
N GLU A 152 4.91 1.06 17.05
CA GLU A 152 5.40 0.32 18.23
C GLU A 152 5.81 -1.13 17.88
N THR A 153 5.06 -1.81 17.02
CA THR A 153 5.44 -3.14 16.52
C THR A 153 6.79 -3.09 15.78
N LEU A 154 6.93 -2.15 14.83
CA LEU A 154 8.14 -2.00 14.02
C LEU A 154 9.38 -1.67 14.87
N ARG A 155 9.23 -0.86 15.94
CA ARG A 155 10.33 -0.60 16.87
C ARG A 155 10.86 -1.88 17.51
N GLY A 156 9.97 -2.80 17.89
CA GLY A 156 10.36 -4.09 18.46
C GLY A 156 11.15 -4.96 17.48
N GLU A 157 10.70 -5.02 16.22
CA GLU A 157 11.37 -5.75 15.14
C GLU A 157 12.77 -5.19 14.86
N ILE A 158 12.88 -3.86 14.75
CA ILE A 158 14.16 -3.17 14.51
C ILE A 158 15.20 -3.45 15.60
N GLU A 159 14.79 -3.58 16.86
CA GLU A 159 15.72 -3.93 17.94
C GLU A 159 16.35 -5.32 17.75
N GLU A 160 15.65 -6.23 17.09
CA GLU A 160 16.19 -7.54 16.70
C GLU A 160 17.16 -7.42 15.53
N ASP A 161 16.77 -6.66 14.49
CA ASP A 161 17.59 -6.45 13.30
C ASP A 161 18.90 -5.73 13.62
N LEU A 162 18.87 -4.73 14.51
CA LEU A 162 20.06 -4.05 15.00
C LEU A 162 21.01 -5.02 15.73
N ARG A 163 20.49 -5.95 16.53
CA ARG A 163 21.34 -6.98 17.18
C ARG A 163 21.99 -7.90 16.14
N ALA A 164 21.23 -8.34 15.15
CA ALA A 164 21.73 -9.18 14.08
C ALA A 164 22.79 -8.45 13.24
N ALA A 165 22.53 -7.20 12.86
CA ALA A 165 23.45 -6.38 12.07
C ALA A 165 24.74 -6.06 12.81
N ARG A 166 24.70 -5.80 14.13
CA ARG A 166 25.91 -5.60 14.95
C ARG A 166 26.83 -6.80 14.91
N THR A 167 26.29 -8.02 14.91
CA THR A 167 27.08 -9.25 14.74
C THR A 167 27.83 -9.25 13.41
N VAL A 168 27.19 -8.81 12.32
CA VAL A 168 27.81 -8.72 10.99
C VAL A 168 28.87 -7.61 10.94
N ARG A 169 28.60 -6.46 11.56
CA ARG A 169 29.55 -5.34 11.67
C ARG A 169 30.81 -5.73 12.47
N ASP A 170 30.65 -6.49 13.55
CA ASP A 170 31.74 -6.83 14.47
C ASP A 170 32.62 -7.98 13.95
N ALA A 171 32.09 -8.79 13.02
CA ALA A 171 32.83 -9.82 12.31
C ALA A 171 32.60 -9.73 10.79
N PRO A 172 33.02 -8.63 10.14
CA PRO A 172 32.75 -8.41 8.73
C PRO A 172 33.73 -9.18 7.84
N PRO A 173 33.36 -9.51 6.59
CA PRO A 173 34.26 -10.18 5.65
C PRO A 173 35.46 -9.32 5.23
N ASP A 174 35.29 -8.00 5.23
CA ASP A 174 36.30 -6.98 4.92
C ASP A 174 35.91 -5.63 5.57
N PRO A 175 36.85 -4.67 5.67
CA PRO A 175 36.60 -3.37 6.30
C PRO A 175 35.45 -2.59 5.65
N ASP A 176 35.35 -2.58 4.32
CA ASP A 176 34.33 -1.81 3.60
C ASP A 176 32.91 -2.29 3.91
N SER A 177 32.73 -3.61 4.00
CA SER A 177 31.47 -4.24 4.40
C SER A 177 31.10 -3.88 5.85
N GLY A 178 32.08 -3.89 6.77
CA GLY A 178 31.88 -3.49 8.16
C GLY A 178 31.46 -2.02 8.28
N ASP A 179 32.15 -1.13 7.56
CA ASP A 179 31.84 0.30 7.54
C ASP A 179 30.45 0.60 6.94
N ALA A 180 30.07 -0.12 5.88
CA ALA A 180 28.74 0.02 5.26
C ALA A 180 27.62 -0.38 6.24
N VAL A 181 27.74 -1.54 6.89
CA VAL A 181 26.77 -1.99 7.90
C VAL A 181 26.77 -1.04 9.10
N GLY A 182 27.93 -0.56 9.55
CA GLY A 182 28.06 0.41 10.64
C GLY A 182 27.33 1.73 10.37
N ARG A 183 27.45 2.28 9.15
CA ARG A 183 26.70 3.48 8.74
C ARG A 183 25.19 3.23 8.72
N ALA A 184 24.75 2.08 8.21
CA ALA A 184 23.33 1.75 8.16
C ALA A 184 22.73 1.56 9.58
N ILE A 185 23.47 0.93 10.50
CA ILE A 185 23.10 0.84 11.93
C ILE A 185 22.91 2.24 12.51
N ALA A 186 23.87 3.15 12.31
CA ALA A 186 23.80 4.50 12.85
C ALA A 186 22.61 5.30 12.28
N ALA A 187 22.29 5.13 10.99
CA ALA A 187 21.13 5.75 10.36
C ALA A 187 19.82 5.23 10.97
N LEU A 188 19.69 3.92 11.18
CA LEU A 188 18.50 3.32 11.78
C LEU A 188 18.33 3.71 13.26
N GLU A 189 19.42 3.78 14.02
CA GLU A 189 19.42 4.29 15.40
C GLU A 189 18.99 5.76 15.46
N SER A 190 19.43 6.59 14.52
CA SER A 190 19.01 7.98 14.41
C SER A 190 17.52 8.10 14.06
N ALA A 191 17.00 7.27 13.16
CA ALA A 191 15.59 7.23 12.82
C ALA A 191 14.73 6.79 14.02
N LEU A 192 15.19 5.79 14.79
CA LEU A 192 14.55 5.38 16.06
C LEU A 192 14.50 6.51 17.09
N ALA A 193 15.60 7.25 17.25
CA ALA A 193 15.65 8.38 18.17
C ALA A 193 14.64 9.46 17.77
N ALA A 194 14.63 9.85 16.49
CA ALA A 194 13.67 10.82 15.96
C ALA A 194 12.21 10.35 16.13
N ALA A 195 11.94 9.06 15.87
CA ALA A 195 10.61 8.48 16.06
C ALA A 195 10.18 8.40 17.54
N ARG A 196 11.11 8.47 18.50
CA ARG A 196 10.79 8.52 19.94
C ARG A 196 10.49 9.95 20.39
N GLU A 197 11.22 10.94 19.89
CA GLU A 197 10.98 12.36 20.17
C GLU A 197 9.59 12.82 19.72
N THR A 198 9.01 12.18 18.71
CA THR A 198 7.66 12.44 18.25
C THR A 198 6.56 11.88 19.14
N THR A 199 6.82 11.18 20.26
CA THR A 199 5.73 10.67 21.14
C THR A 199 4.98 11.76 21.96
N GLY A 200 5.35 13.04 21.80
CA GLY A 200 4.70 14.19 22.42
C GLY A 200 3.53 14.81 21.63
N ALA A 201 3.24 16.09 21.90
CA ALA A 201 2.22 16.85 21.16
C ALA A 201 2.65 17.04 19.70
N ARG A 202 1.70 16.89 18.77
CA ARG A 202 1.88 17.00 17.30
C ARG A 202 2.73 15.88 16.68
N ARG A 203 2.51 14.64 17.11
CA ARG A 203 3.20 13.47 16.55
C ARG A 203 2.80 13.16 15.11
N ASP A 204 3.74 12.63 14.34
CA ASP A 204 3.52 12.13 12.99
C ASP A 204 3.96 10.66 12.89
N PRO A 205 3.08 9.69 13.22
CA PRO A 205 3.43 8.28 13.18
C PRO A 205 3.62 7.76 11.74
N VAL A 206 3.02 8.43 10.74
CA VAL A 206 3.14 8.03 9.33
C VAL A 206 4.55 8.36 8.84
N ALA A 207 5.01 9.60 9.02
CA ALA A 207 6.37 9.99 8.66
C ALA A 207 7.43 9.19 9.43
N ALA A 208 7.17 8.87 10.71
CA ALA A 208 8.07 8.06 11.51
C ALA A 208 8.15 6.60 11.00
N LEU A 209 7.02 6.00 10.61
CA LEU A 209 6.98 4.68 9.99
C LEU A 209 7.80 4.66 8.69
N ASP A 210 7.56 5.62 7.79
CA ASP A 210 8.25 5.70 6.51
C ASP A 210 9.78 5.80 6.70
N ALA A 211 10.23 6.67 7.60
CA ALA A 211 11.65 6.84 7.89
C ALA A 211 12.31 5.58 8.48
N LEU A 212 11.60 4.84 9.34
CA LEU A 212 12.09 3.59 9.90
C LEU A 212 12.15 2.47 8.84
N VAL A 213 11.12 2.37 7.98
CA VAL A 213 11.09 1.39 6.88
C VAL A 213 12.25 1.64 5.92
N ASP A 214 12.47 2.88 5.51
CA ASP A 214 13.58 3.24 4.61
C ASP A 214 14.95 2.94 5.22
N ALA A 215 15.15 3.28 6.50
CA ALA A 215 16.40 2.99 7.20
C ALA A 215 16.61 1.47 7.41
N SER A 216 15.54 0.72 7.68
CA SER A 216 15.58 -0.74 7.79
C SER A 216 15.96 -1.39 6.46
N ALA A 217 15.36 -0.94 5.36
CA ALA A 217 15.69 -1.43 4.02
C ALA A 217 17.17 -1.17 3.67
N ALA A 218 17.71 0.00 4.04
CA ALA A 218 19.13 0.31 3.86
C ALA A 218 20.05 -0.59 4.69
N LEU A 219 19.64 -0.96 5.91
CA LEU A 219 20.33 -1.92 6.76
C LEU A 219 20.35 -3.31 6.11
N ASP A 220 19.20 -3.78 5.65
CA ASP A 220 19.06 -5.09 5.00
C ASP A 220 19.94 -5.21 3.75
N VAL A 221 19.97 -4.18 2.91
CA VAL A 221 20.85 -4.14 1.74
C VAL A 221 22.32 -4.26 2.14
N SER A 222 22.73 -3.54 3.19
CA SER A 222 24.11 -3.54 3.66
C SER A 222 24.51 -4.89 4.26
N VAL A 223 23.62 -5.50 5.06
CA VAL A 223 23.82 -6.82 5.66
C VAL A 223 23.85 -7.91 4.59
N ALA A 224 22.95 -7.85 3.60
CA ALA A 224 22.93 -8.79 2.49
C ALA A 224 24.21 -8.69 1.64
N ALA A 225 24.69 -7.48 1.36
CA ALA A 225 25.95 -7.26 0.66
C ALA A 225 27.13 -7.88 1.41
N ALA A 226 27.23 -7.65 2.72
CA ALA A 226 28.27 -8.25 3.56
C ALA A 226 28.20 -9.79 3.57
N ARG A 227 27.00 -10.38 3.72
CA ARG A 227 26.84 -11.85 3.67
C ARG A 227 27.20 -12.44 2.32
N ASN A 228 26.80 -11.80 1.22
CA ASN A 228 27.17 -12.23 -0.12
C ASN A 228 28.69 -12.18 -0.32
N GLN A 229 29.33 -11.13 0.18
CA GLN A 229 30.78 -10.99 0.11
C GLN A 229 31.49 -12.07 0.94
N GLN A 230 31.01 -12.35 2.15
CA GLN A 230 31.51 -13.47 2.95
C GLN A 230 31.43 -14.81 2.19
N GLN A 231 30.27 -15.12 1.59
CA GLN A 231 30.09 -16.34 0.82
C GLN A 231 31.04 -16.42 -0.39
N ARG A 232 31.28 -15.30 -1.09
CA ARG A 232 32.26 -15.25 -2.18
C ARG A 232 33.67 -15.60 -1.71
N LEU A 233 34.11 -14.99 -0.61
CA LEU A 233 35.44 -15.23 -0.05
C LEU A 233 35.59 -16.67 0.46
N GLU A 234 34.59 -17.21 1.15
CA GLU A 234 34.59 -18.61 1.62
C GLU A 234 34.62 -19.60 0.44
N GLY A 235 33.81 -19.37 -0.59
CA GLY A 235 33.81 -20.19 -1.80
C GLY A 235 35.16 -20.15 -2.52
N ALA A 236 35.78 -18.99 -2.61
CA ALA A 236 37.12 -18.84 -3.21
C ALA A 236 38.19 -19.60 -2.40
N ARG A 237 38.19 -19.46 -1.07
CA ARG A 237 39.09 -20.20 -0.17
C ARG A 237 38.93 -21.71 -0.32
N GLY A 238 37.69 -22.20 -0.38
CA GLY A 238 37.40 -23.63 -0.55
C GLY A 238 37.91 -24.19 -1.88
N ALA A 239 37.84 -23.42 -2.96
CA ALA A 239 38.29 -23.85 -4.29
C ALA A 239 39.81 -23.68 -4.51
N LEU A 240 40.45 -22.74 -3.80
CA LEU A 240 41.84 -22.34 -4.03
C LEU A 240 42.83 -23.51 -3.90
N ALA A 241 42.71 -24.33 -2.84
CA ALA A 241 43.63 -25.43 -2.60
C ALA A 241 43.66 -26.45 -3.76
N GLY A 242 42.49 -26.82 -4.27
CA GLY A 242 42.37 -27.71 -5.43
C GLY A 242 42.90 -27.06 -6.73
N ALA A 243 42.64 -25.76 -6.91
CA ALA A 243 43.13 -25.02 -8.06
C ALA A 243 44.68 -24.94 -8.08
N LEU A 244 45.31 -24.67 -6.93
CA LEU A 244 46.77 -24.64 -6.78
C LEU A 244 47.39 -26.01 -7.05
N LEU A 245 46.82 -27.08 -6.49
CA LEU A 245 47.32 -28.45 -6.72
C LEU A 245 47.25 -28.83 -8.21
N SER A 246 46.13 -28.50 -8.86
CA SER A 246 45.95 -28.76 -10.29
C SER A 246 46.92 -27.94 -11.16
N ALA A 247 47.14 -26.66 -10.83
CA ALA A 247 48.11 -25.81 -11.51
C ALA A 247 49.53 -26.36 -11.40
N ARG A 248 49.98 -26.72 -10.18
CA ARG A 248 51.30 -27.31 -9.92
C ARG A 248 51.52 -28.60 -10.73
N THR A 249 50.53 -29.49 -10.73
CA THR A 249 50.58 -30.75 -11.49
C THR A 249 50.72 -30.50 -13.00
N GLN A 250 49.91 -29.60 -13.56
CA GLN A 250 49.94 -29.29 -15.00
C GLN A 250 51.25 -28.60 -15.42
N ILE A 251 51.76 -27.68 -14.60
CA ILE A 251 53.05 -27.01 -14.83
C ILE A 251 54.19 -28.03 -14.82
N ALA A 252 54.20 -28.96 -13.86
CA ALA A 252 55.22 -30.01 -13.78
C ALA A 252 55.22 -30.89 -15.06
N ALA A 253 54.04 -31.32 -15.51
CA ALA A 253 53.89 -32.10 -16.73
C ALA A 253 54.35 -31.33 -17.99
N ALA A 254 53.95 -30.07 -18.13
CA ALA A 254 54.38 -29.22 -19.25
C ALA A 254 55.91 -29.00 -19.24
N ARG A 255 56.51 -28.79 -18.06
CA ARG A 255 57.96 -28.62 -17.89
C ARG A 255 58.73 -29.88 -18.32
N GLU A 256 58.29 -31.06 -17.91
CA GLU A 256 58.90 -32.34 -18.32
C GLU A 256 58.82 -32.55 -19.83
N LEU A 257 57.65 -32.29 -20.43
CA LEU A 257 57.44 -32.41 -21.87
C LEU A 257 58.30 -31.43 -22.66
N ILE A 258 58.43 -30.20 -22.18
CA ILE A 258 59.25 -29.16 -22.82
C ILE A 258 60.75 -29.44 -22.65
N GLY A 259 61.17 -30.03 -21.53
CA GLY A 259 62.57 -30.39 -21.28
C GLY A 259 63.05 -31.60 -22.07
N SER A 260 62.18 -32.60 -22.27
CA SER A 260 62.50 -33.82 -23.03
C SER A 260 62.50 -33.64 -24.55
N ARG A 261 61.96 -32.52 -25.06
CA ARG A 261 61.83 -32.23 -26.51
C ARG A 261 62.50 -30.91 -26.87
N ARG A 262 62.93 -30.77 -28.13
CA ARG A 262 63.44 -29.49 -28.66
C ARG A 262 62.25 -28.55 -28.96
N SER A 263 61.52 -28.15 -27.92
CA SER A 263 60.26 -27.40 -28.03
C SER A 263 60.48 -25.96 -28.51
N GLY A 264 59.47 -25.38 -29.16
CA GLY A 264 59.52 -24.01 -29.68
C GLY A 264 59.53 -22.93 -28.58
N VAL A 265 59.96 -21.72 -28.93
CA VAL A 265 60.01 -20.56 -28.01
C VAL A 265 58.63 -20.29 -27.40
N SER A 266 57.56 -20.39 -28.18
CA SER A 266 56.19 -20.13 -27.72
C SER A 266 55.74 -21.03 -26.57
N ALA A 267 56.13 -22.31 -26.56
CA ALA A 267 55.81 -23.23 -25.46
C ALA A 267 56.55 -22.85 -24.17
N ARG A 268 57.82 -22.45 -24.28
CA ARG A 268 58.61 -21.96 -23.12
C ARG A 268 58.03 -20.66 -22.56
N THR A 269 57.60 -19.74 -23.41
CA THR A 269 56.97 -18.48 -22.97
C THR A 269 55.67 -18.75 -22.21
N ARG A 270 54.81 -19.66 -22.70
CA ARG A 270 53.57 -20.03 -21.98
C ARG A 270 53.86 -20.73 -20.66
N LEU A 271 54.88 -21.59 -20.60
CA LEU A 271 55.30 -22.21 -19.35
C LEU A 271 55.77 -21.16 -18.32
N ALA A 272 56.59 -20.19 -18.76
CA ALA A 272 57.05 -19.12 -17.88
C ALA A 272 55.89 -18.25 -17.35
N GLU A 273 54.89 -17.94 -18.17
CA GLU A 273 53.70 -17.22 -17.72
C GLU A 273 52.85 -18.07 -16.76
N ALA A 274 52.74 -19.38 -16.98
CA ALA A 274 52.07 -20.28 -16.05
C ALA A 274 52.74 -20.29 -14.68
N GLU A 275 54.08 -20.40 -14.64
CA GLU A 275 54.88 -20.33 -13.42
C GLU A 275 54.73 -18.98 -12.71
N ARG A 276 54.74 -17.88 -13.47
CA ARG A 276 54.49 -16.54 -12.93
C ARG A 276 53.11 -16.40 -12.30
N GLN A 277 52.05 -16.87 -12.97
CA GLN A 277 50.69 -16.81 -12.43
C GLN A 277 50.51 -17.70 -11.19
N LEU A 278 51.20 -18.86 -11.13
CA LEU A 278 51.22 -19.69 -9.93
C LEU A 278 51.88 -18.96 -8.76
N LEU A 279 53.01 -18.30 -8.98
CA LEU A 279 53.67 -17.49 -7.94
C LEU A 279 52.77 -16.35 -7.46
N LEU A 280 52.05 -15.67 -8.36
CA LEU A 280 51.06 -14.66 -7.97
C LEU A 280 49.97 -15.27 -7.09
N ALA A 281 49.39 -16.40 -7.50
CA ALA A 281 48.35 -17.10 -6.75
C ALA A 281 48.78 -17.52 -5.33
N GLU A 282 50.06 -17.89 -5.15
CA GLU A 282 50.61 -18.33 -3.86
C GLU A 282 50.93 -17.18 -2.90
N ASN A 283 51.15 -15.97 -3.42
CA ASN A 283 51.51 -14.79 -2.63
C ASN A 283 50.36 -13.78 -2.50
N GLU A 284 49.23 -14.01 -3.17
CA GLU A 284 48.05 -13.16 -3.11
C GLU A 284 47.25 -13.43 -1.83
N ALA A 285 46.87 -12.37 -1.13
CA ALA A 285 46.13 -12.43 0.14
C ALA A 285 44.62 -12.51 -0.09
N ASP A 286 44.11 -11.89 -1.16
CA ASP A 286 42.70 -12.01 -1.54
C ASP A 286 42.44 -13.41 -2.16
N PRO A 287 41.61 -14.26 -1.55
CA PRO A 287 41.36 -15.61 -2.05
C PRO A 287 40.71 -15.63 -3.44
N VAL A 288 39.96 -14.59 -3.83
CA VAL A 288 39.32 -14.49 -5.14
C VAL A 288 40.38 -14.26 -6.21
N GLU A 289 41.24 -13.25 -6.01
CA GLU A 289 42.35 -12.96 -6.93
C GLU A 289 43.36 -14.11 -6.99
N ALA A 290 43.66 -14.74 -5.84
CA ALA A 290 44.52 -15.92 -5.77
C ALA A 290 43.93 -17.09 -6.59
N LEU A 291 42.63 -17.33 -6.48
CA LEU A 291 41.95 -18.39 -7.23
C LEU A 291 41.96 -18.12 -8.74
N ASP A 292 41.73 -16.88 -9.14
CA ASP A 292 41.75 -16.50 -10.56
C ASP A 292 43.17 -16.56 -11.14
N ALA A 293 44.19 -16.17 -10.38
CA ALA A 293 45.59 -16.37 -10.76
C ALA A 293 45.93 -17.86 -10.91
N ALA A 294 45.48 -18.72 -9.99
CA ALA A 294 45.67 -20.18 -10.09
C ALA A 294 44.99 -20.77 -11.33
N ARG A 295 43.78 -20.29 -11.68
CA ARG A 295 43.08 -20.69 -12.91
C ARG A 295 43.82 -20.22 -14.17
N ARG A 296 44.34 -19.00 -14.19
CA ARG A 296 45.20 -18.50 -15.28
C ARG A 296 46.46 -19.36 -15.44
N ALA A 297 47.10 -19.74 -14.33
CA ALA A 297 48.26 -20.63 -14.33
C ALA A 297 47.95 -21.98 -15.00
N GLN A 298 46.80 -22.59 -14.68
CA GLN A 298 46.34 -23.81 -15.33
C GLN A 298 46.14 -23.63 -16.84
N THR A 299 45.48 -22.55 -17.25
CA THR A 299 45.26 -22.25 -18.68
C THR A 299 46.58 -22.13 -19.43
N HIS A 300 47.54 -21.36 -18.91
CA HIS A 300 48.86 -21.24 -19.53
C HIS A 300 49.66 -22.55 -19.54
N ALA A 301 49.53 -23.39 -18.51
CA ALA A 301 50.17 -24.71 -18.47
C ALA A 301 49.61 -25.65 -19.54
N ARG A 302 48.28 -25.64 -19.76
CA ARG A 302 47.63 -26.39 -20.85
C ARG A 302 48.07 -25.89 -22.23
N ASP A 303 48.16 -24.56 -22.42
CA ASP A 303 48.66 -23.98 -23.66
C ASP A 303 50.11 -24.39 -23.93
N ALA A 304 50.96 -24.39 -22.91
CA ALA A 304 52.36 -24.79 -23.01
C ALA A 304 52.48 -26.28 -23.40
N ASP A 305 51.71 -27.16 -22.76
CA ASP A 305 51.65 -28.59 -23.11
C ASP A 305 51.17 -28.79 -24.56
N ALA A 306 50.09 -28.12 -24.97
CA ALA A 306 49.57 -28.20 -26.34
C ALA A 306 50.60 -27.75 -27.39
N LEU A 307 51.26 -26.60 -27.17
CA LEU A 307 52.32 -26.10 -28.04
C LEU A 307 53.54 -27.00 -28.08
N ALA A 308 53.87 -27.68 -26.98
CA ALA A 308 54.97 -28.64 -26.92
C ALA A 308 54.66 -29.96 -27.64
N ARG A 309 53.36 -30.31 -27.79
CA ARG A 309 52.91 -31.45 -28.60
C ARG A 309 52.79 -31.13 -30.08
N TYR A 310 52.47 -29.88 -30.42
CA TYR A 310 52.31 -29.46 -31.81
C TYR A 310 53.68 -29.33 -32.51
N ARG A 311 53.96 -30.26 -33.44
CA ARG A 311 55.12 -30.20 -34.33
C ARG A 311 54.81 -29.24 -35.48
N GLY A 312 55.44 -28.07 -35.46
CA GLY A 312 55.71 -27.26 -36.64
C GLY A 312 57.18 -27.35 -36.99
#